data_AF-A0A7V7C2B7-F1
#
_entry.id   AF-A0A7V7C2B7-F1
#
_cell.length_a   1.000
_cell.length_b   1.000
_cell.length_c   1.000
_cell.angle_alpha   90.00
_cell.angle_beta   90.00
_cell.angle_gamma   90.00
#
_symmetry.space_group_name_H-M   'P 1'
#
loop_
_entity.id
_entity.type
_entity.pdbx_description
1 polymer ?
#
loop_
_entity_poly.entity_id
_entity_poly.type
_entity_poly.pdbx_seq_one_letter_code
_entity_poly.pdbx_strand_id
1 'polypeptide(L)'
;MRKLAILIALAVLPACSDSQEGQARSEAAPSAVEDGVSTTPKESRLAAAQPEVSPKKRWDELRPAYISARDEYREIRARLNEKEEELKAATAANSADAARLSEELEQLKLAFVAAQNRFVPINKEMQALRKQIESQRTAN
;
A
#
# COMPACT_ATOMS: atom_id res chain seq x y z
N MET A 1 20.29 5.43 14.82
CA MET A 1 20.37 5.99 13.46
C MET A 1 19.02 5.70 12.79
N ARG A 2 18.10 6.70 12.70
CA ARG A 2 17.79 7.46 11.47
C ARG A 2 17.35 6.53 10.33
N LYS A 3 16.18 6.56 9.69
CA LYS A 3 15.02 7.46 9.60
C LYS A 3 13.91 6.61 8.94
N LEU A 4 12.65 6.70 9.37
CA LEU A 4 11.51 6.27 8.55
C LEU A 4 10.65 7.52 8.32
N ALA A 5 10.69 8.02 7.09
CA ALA A 5 9.84 9.10 6.62
C ALA A 5 9.37 8.71 5.23
N ILE A 6 8.14 8.19 5.14
CA ILE A 6 7.39 8.12 3.90
C ILE A 6 6.11 8.92 4.15
N LEU A 7 6.14 10.18 3.71
CA LEU A 7 4.99 11.06 3.62
C LEU A 7 4.17 10.64 2.41
N ILE A 8 2.95 10.16 2.64
CA ILE A 8 1.95 9.94 1.59
C ILE A 8 1.29 11.29 1.33
N ALA A 9 1.61 11.91 0.19
CA ALA A 9 0.85 13.04 -0.34
C ALA A 9 -0.35 12.48 -1.12
N LEU A 10 -1.55 12.57 -0.53
CA LEU A 10 -2.81 12.46 -1.28
C LEU A 10 -2.92 13.67 -2.22
N ALA A 11 -2.80 13.41 -3.52
CA ALA A 11 -3.26 14.35 -4.54
C ALA A 11 -4.68 13.94 -4.97
N VAL A 12 -5.57 14.92 -4.91
CA VAL A 12 -7.00 14.87 -5.16
C VAL A 12 -7.25 15.39 -6.60
N LEU A 13 -8.25 14.77 -7.28
CA LEU A 13 -8.96 15.17 -8.54
C LEU A 13 -8.37 14.78 -9.92
N PRO A 14 -9.17 14.75 -11.00
CA PRO A 14 -10.63 14.51 -11.13
C PRO A 14 -11.01 13.45 -12.19
N ALA A 15 -12.28 13.06 -12.19
CA ALA A 15 -12.93 12.30 -13.27
C ALA A 15 -13.05 13.14 -14.56
N CYS A 16 -12.73 12.54 -15.70
CA CYS A 16 -13.24 12.93 -17.02
C CYS A 16 -13.67 11.66 -17.77
N SER A 17 -14.96 11.63 -18.14
CA SER A 17 -15.53 10.79 -19.19
C SER A 17 -15.28 11.45 -20.55
N ASP A 18 -15.12 10.64 -21.61
CA ASP A 18 -15.56 10.83 -23.02
C ASP A 18 -14.84 9.75 -23.85
N SER A 19 -15.51 8.70 -24.34
CA SER A 19 -16.45 8.60 -25.48
C SER A 19 -15.79 8.76 -26.87
N GLN A 20 -15.85 7.64 -27.63
CA GLN A 20 -15.79 7.42 -29.09
C GLN A 20 -15.04 8.39 -30.03
N GLU A 21 -14.16 7.81 -30.87
CA GLU A 21 -14.05 8.00 -32.34
C GLU A 21 -12.93 7.03 -32.82
N GLY A 22 -13.04 6.22 -33.88
CA GLY A 22 -13.75 6.45 -35.13
C GLY A 22 -12.78 6.89 -36.23
N GLN A 23 -12.17 5.93 -36.92
CA GLN A 23 -11.91 5.97 -38.36
C GLN A 23 -10.92 7.02 -38.96
N ALA A 24 -9.75 6.54 -39.38
CA ALA A 24 -9.02 7.03 -40.56
C ALA A 24 -8.71 5.78 -41.41
N ARG A 25 -9.50 5.42 -42.42
CA ARG A 25 -9.62 5.98 -43.78
C ARG A 25 -8.28 5.99 -44.54
N SER A 26 -8.16 5.06 -45.48
CA SER A 26 -7.45 5.27 -46.76
C SER A 26 -8.06 4.32 -47.79
N GLU A 27 -8.91 4.91 -48.63
CA GLU A 27 -9.46 4.36 -49.87
C GLU A 27 -8.35 4.17 -50.91
N ALA A 28 -8.30 3.01 -51.56
CA ALA A 28 -7.82 2.87 -52.93
C ALA A 28 -8.38 1.59 -53.55
N ALA A 29 -9.35 1.76 -54.43
CA ALA A 29 -9.71 0.87 -55.54
C ALA A 29 -9.87 1.78 -56.77
N PRO A 30 -10.04 1.31 -58.03
CA PRO A 30 -10.11 -0.09 -58.51
C PRO A 30 -9.30 -0.32 -59.81
N SER A 31 -9.16 -1.58 -60.26
CA SER A 31 -9.30 -1.90 -61.70
C SER A 31 -9.50 -3.39 -61.91
N ALA A 32 -10.65 -3.74 -62.49
CA ALA A 32 -10.97 -5.03 -63.05
C ALA A 32 -10.30 -5.20 -64.43
N VAL A 33 -9.77 -6.39 -64.72
CA VAL A 33 -9.82 -7.01 -66.07
C VAL A 33 -9.85 -8.53 -65.88
N GLU A 34 -10.84 -9.15 -66.51
CA GLU A 34 -11.14 -10.58 -66.61
C GLU A 34 -10.18 -11.34 -67.54
N ASP A 35 -10.37 -12.66 -67.55
CA ASP A 35 -9.98 -13.66 -68.56
C ASP A 35 -8.58 -14.31 -68.51
N GLY A 36 -8.59 -15.56 -68.02
CA GLY A 36 -8.19 -16.71 -68.85
C GLY A 36 -6.79 -17.30 -68.61
N VAL A 37 -6.72 -18.43 -67.89
CA VAL A 37 -6.24 -19.72 -68.44
C VAL A 37 -6.19 -20.79 -67.34
N SER A 38 -6.85 -21.90 -67.64
CA SER A 38 -6.83 -23.15 -66.91
C SER A 38 -5.45 -23.81 -66.93
N THR A 39 -4.89 -24.10 -65.76
CA THR A 39 -4.15 -25.34 -65.50
C THR A 39 -4.27 -25.69 -64.01
N THR A 40 -4.92 -26.80 -63.69
CA THR A 40 -4.60 -27.62 -62.51
C THR A 40 -3.99 -28.93 -63.05
N PRO A 41 -3.31 -29.81 -62.28
CA PRO A 41 -3.21 -29.88 -60.81
C PRO A 41 -1.82 -30.30 -60.24
N LYS A 42 -1.43 -29.83 -59.04
CA LYS A 42 -0.71 -30.57 -57.97
C LYS A 42 -0.06 -29.62 -56.96
N GLU A 43 0.06 -30.10 -55.72
CA GLU A 43 0.74 -29.51 -54.55
C GLU A 43 -0.08 -28.42 -53.84
N SER A 44 -1.23 -28.75 -53.26
CA SER A 44 -1.31 -29.42 -51.94
C SER A 44 -0.30 -28.90 -50.91
N ARG A 45 -0.70 -27.80 -50.26
CA ARG A 45 -0.69 -27.61 -48.80
C ARG A 45 0.64 -27.87 -48.08
N LEU A 46 1.48 -26.84 -48.06
CA LEU A 46 2.28 -26.48 -46.89
C LEU A 46 1.56 -25.40 -46.06
N ALA A 47 0.24 -25.58 -45.84
CA ALA A 47 -0.37 -25.01 -44.66
C ALA A 47 0.01 -25.97 -43.54
N ALA A 48 0.96 -25.56 -42.70
CA ALA A 48 1.32 -26.28 -41.49
C ALA A 48 0.03 -26.76 -40.81
N ALA A 49 -0.22 -28.07 -40.84
CA ALA A 49 -1.34 -28.66 -40.15
C ALA A 49 -1.12 -28.35 -38.68
N GLN A 50 -1.81 -27.33 -38.17
CA GLN A 50 -2.07 -27.21 -36.75
C GLN A 50 -2.69 -28.55 -36.37
N PRO A 51 -2.06 -29.36 -35.49
CA PRO A 51 -2.74 -30.55 -35.02
C PRO A 51 -3.99 -30.06 -34.30
N GLU A 52 -5.16 -30.31 -34.88
CA GLU A 52 -6.46 -30.10 -34.26
C GLU A 52 -6.54 -31.07 -33.07
N VAL A 53 -5.90 -30.71 -31.96
CA VAL A 53 -5.97 -31.47 -30.71
C VAL A 53 -7.42 -31.37 -30.26
N SER A 54 -8.14 -32.49 -30.27
CA SER A 54 -9.53 -32.54 -29.82
C SER A 54 -9.66 -31.84 -28.46
N PRO A 55 -10.70 -30.99 -28.26
CA PRO A 55 -10.88 -30.23 -27.02
C PRO A 55 -10.76 -31.07 -25.75
N LYS A 56 -11.20 -32.32 -25.79
CA LYS A 56 -11.09 -33.26 -24.67
C LYS A 56 -9.64 -33.61 -24.32
N LYS A 57 -8.81 -33.91 -25.33
CA LYS A 57 -7.39 -34.21 -25.13
C LYS A 57 -6.64 -32.97 -24.62
N ARG A 58 -6.95 -31.79 -25.16
CA ARG A 58 -6.39 -30.52 -24.69
C ARG A 58 -6.79 -30.21 -23.25
N TRP A 59 -8.03 -30.52 -22.87
CA TRP A 59 -8.51 -30.41 -21.49
C TRP A 59 -7.75 -31.36 -20.55
N ASP A 60 -7.58 -32.63 -20.93
CA ASP A 60 -6.87 -33.60 -20.11
C ASP A 60 -5.38 -33.22 -19.91
N GLU A 61 -4.76 -32.59 -20.91
CA GLU A 61 -3.38 -32.05 -20.81
C GLU A 61 -3.29 -30.81 -19.89
N LEU A 62 -4.25 -29.89 -19.95
CA LEU A 62 -4.21 -28.63 -19.20
C LEU A 62 -4.80 -28.73 -17.79
N ARG A 63 -5.70 -29.67 -17.55
CA ARG A 63 -6.43 -29.82 -16.28
C ARG A 63 -5.49 -29.96 -15.06
N PRO A 64 -4.39 -30.73 -15.10
CA PRO A 64 -3.47 -30.80 -13.96
C PRO A 64 -2.79 -29.45 -13.65
N ALA A 65 -2.33 -28.74 -14.69
CA ALA A 65 -1.71 -27.42 -14.54
C ALA A 65 -2.71 -26.38 -14.02
N TYR A 66 -3.96 -26.42 -14.50
CA TYR A 66 -5.04 -25.58 -13.98
C TYR A 66 -5.32 -25.86 -12.50
N ILE A 67 -5.39 -27.13 -12.09
CA ILE A 67 -5.63 -27.50 -10.68
C ILE A 67 -4.46 -27.01 -9.81
N SER A 68 -3.21 -27.24 -10.24
CA SER A 68 -2.02 -26.73 -9.53
C SER A 68 -2.07 -25.21 -9.35
N ALA A 69 -2.27 -24.47 -10.45
CA ALA A 69 -2.32 -23.01 -10.42
C ALA A 69 -3.48 -22.48 -9.56
N ARG A 70 -4.63 -23.15 -9.58
CA ARG A 70 -5.78 -22.80 -8.72
C ARG A 70 -5.47 -23.02 -7.25
N ASP A 71 -4.81 -24.12 -6.91
CA ASP A 71 -4.50 -24.47 -5.53
C ASP A 71 -3.39 -23.58 -4.98
N GLU A 72 -2.36 -23.28 -5.79
CA GLU A 72 -1.33 -22.26 -5.49
C GLU A 72 -1.96 -20.87 -5.27
N TYR A 73 -2.88 -20.45 -6.14
CA TYR A 73 -3.60 -19.19 -5.96
C TYR A 73 -4.36 -19.14 -4.63
N ARG A 74 -5.03 -20.24 -4.25
CA ARG A 74 -5.78 -20.32 -3.00
C ARG A 74 -4.86 -20.24 -1.79
N GLU A 75 -3.72 -20.93 -1.82
CA GLU A 75 -2.73 -20.87 -0.75
C GLU A 75 -2.15 -19.46 -0.60
N ILE A 76 -1.73 -18.85 -1.70
CA ILE A 76 -1.21 -17.48 -1.71
C ILE A 76 -2.28 -16.51 -1.18
N ARG A 77 -3.54 -16.67 -1.61
CA ARG A 77 -4.64 -15.81 -1.13
C ARG A 77 -4.90 -15.98 0.36
N ALA A 78 -4.84 -17.20 0.88
CA ALA A 78 -5.01 -17.46 2.30
C ALA A 78 -3.89 -16.80 3.13
N ARG A 79 -2.63 -16.95 2.70
CA ARG A 79 -1.47 -16.33 3.34
C ARG A 79 -1.51 -14.80 3.27
N LEU A 80 -2.00 -14.24 2.16
CA LEU A 80 -2.19 -12.79 2.04
C LEU A 80 -3.22 -12.28 3.05
N ASN A 81 -4.38 -12.94 3.14
CA ASN A 81 -5.41 -12.56 4.12
C ASN A 81 -4.88 -12.66 5.56
N GLU A 82 -4.11 -13.71 5.88
CA GLU A 82 -3.46 -13.84 7.20
C GLU A 82 -2.53 -12.65 7.48
N LYS A 83 -1.69 -12.27 6.51
CA LYS A 83 -0.80 -11.11 6.66
C LYS A 83 -1.52 -9.77 6.73
N GLU A 84 -2.65 -9.61 6.03
CA GLU A 84 -3.49 -8.42 6.15
C GLU A 84 -4.09 -8.32 7.56
N GLU A 85 -4.57 -9.41 8.14
CA GLU A 85 -5.10 -9.43 9.51
C GLU A 85 -4.00 -9.21 10.55
N GLU A 86 -2.82 -9.83 10.40
CA GLU A 86 -1.65 -9.53 11.25
C GLU A 86 -1.30 -8.03 11.22
N LEU A 87 -1.30 -7.42 10.02
CA LEU A 87 -0.97 -6.00 9.86
C LEU A 87 -2.06 -5.11 10.47
N LYS A 88 -3.34 -5.44 10.32
CA LYS A 88 -4.44 -4.73 11.00
C LYS A 88 -4.31 -4.83 12.51
N ALA A 89 -4.01 -6.00 13.06
CA ALA A 89 -3.82 -6.18 14.49
C ALA A 89 -2.61 -5.39 15.01
N ALA A 90 -1.47 -5.44 14.31
CA ALA A 90 -0.27 -4.70 14.69
C ALA A 90 -0.47 -3.18 14.59
N THR A 91 -1.16 -2.68 13.56
CA THR A 91 -1.47 -1.26 13.42
C THR A 91 -2.45 -0.78 14.49
N ALA A 92 -3.48 -1.56 14.81
CA ALA A 92 -4.40 -1.26 15.91
C ALA A 92 -3.67 -1.22 17.26
N ALA A 93 -2.83 -2.22 17.56
CA ALA A 93 -2.02 -2.25 18.78
C ALA A 93 -1.10 -1.02 18.90
N ASN A 94 -0.35 -0.72 17.82
CA ASN A 94 0.52 0.46 17.79
C ASN A 94 -0.26 1.78 17.98
N SER A 95 -1.48 1.86 17.44
CA SER A 95 -2.33 3.06 17.62
C SER A 95 -2.83 3.21 19.06
N ALA A 96 -3.19 2.09 19.71
CA ALA A 96 -3.63 2.08 21.10
C ALA A 96 -2.47 2.46 22.05
N ASP A 97 -1.28 1.92 21.80
CA ASP A 97 -0.07 2.25 22.56
C ASP A 97 0.31 3.73 22.39
N ALA A 98 0.22 4.27 21.16
CA ALA A 98 0.48 5.68 20.91
C ALA A 98 -0.51 6.61 21.64
N ALA A 99 -1.80 6.25 21.67
CA ALA A 99 -2.81 7.00 22.42
C ALA A 99 -2.53 6.96 23.92
N ARG A 100 -2.21 5.78 24.47
CA ARG A 100 -1.88 5.61 25.88
C ARG A 100 -0.65 6.41 26.30
N LEU A 101 0.43 6.35 25.51
CA LEU A 101 1.65 7.12 25.76
C LEU A 101 1.41 8.63 25.68
N SER A 102 0.55 9.08 24.77
CA SER A 102 0.17 10.49 24.68
C SER A 102 -0.57 10.95 25.94
N GLU A 103 -1.46 10.12 26.48
CA GLU A 103 -2.17 10.42 27.72
C GLU A 103 -1.24 10.43 28.93
N GLU A 104 -0.38 9.42 29.08
CA GLU A 104 0.64 9.35 30.13
C GLU A 104 1.58 10.57 30.09
N LEU A 105 1.96 11.03 28.89
CA LEU A 105 2.81 12.19 28.70
C LEU A 105 2.11 13.50 29.11
N GLU A 106 0.83 13.67 28.80
CA GLU A 106 0.06 14.83 29.26
C GLU A 106 -0.15 14.81 30.78
N GLN A 107 -0.45 13.65 31.36
CA GLN A 107 -0.52 13.50 32.81
C GLN A 107 0.81 13.87 33.49
N LEU A 108 1.94 13.44 32.92
CA LEU A 108 3.26 13.75 33.43
C LEU A 108 3.60 15.25 33.34
N LYS A 109 3.20 15.94 32.26
CA LYS A 109 3.33 17.39 32.14
C LYS A 109 2.54 18.13 33.22
N LEU A 110 1.30 17.72 33.46
CA LEU A 110 0.45 18.31 34.51
C LEU A 110 1.06 18.09 35.90
N ALA A 111 1.53 16.87 36.18
CA ALA A 111 2.20 16.53 37.44
C ALA A 111 3.49 17.35 37.64
N PHE A 112 4.27 17.56 36.56
CA PHE A 112 5.46 18.40 36.60
C PHE A 112 5.13 19.85 36.94
N VAL A 113 4.12 20.44 36.31
CA VAL A 113 3.69 21.82 36.61
C VAL A 113 3.20 21.93 38.05
N ALA A 114 2.42 20.96 38.54
CA ALA A 114 1.98 20.93 39.94
C ALA A 114 3.15 20.83 40.93
N ALA A 115 4.13 19.97 40.64
CA ALA A 115 5.34 19.83 41.43
C ALA A 115 6.19 21.12 41.42
N GLN A 116 6.33 21.76 40.26
CA GLN A 116 7.04 23.02 40.13
C GLN A 116 6.36 24.13 40.93
N ASN A 117 5.03 24.24 40.85
CA ASN A 117 4.24 25.21 41.61
C ASN A 117 4.35 25.00 43.13
N ARG A 118 4.57 23.77 43.59
CA ARG A 118 4.86 23.47 45.00
C ARG A 118 6.31 23.79 45.38
N PHE A 119 7.26 23.46 44.51
CA PHE A 119 8.70 23.60 44.80
C PHE A 119 9.15 25.06 44.87
N VAL A 120 8.73 25.90 43.90
CA VAL A 120 9.18 27.29 43.79
C VAL A 120 8.94 28.13 45.07
N PRO A 121 7.74 28.17 45.67
CA PRO A 121 7.51 28.95 46.89
C PRO A 121 8.34 28.42 48.07
N ILE A 122 8.40 27.10 48.26
CA ILE A 122 9.21 26.47 49.33
C ILE A 122 10.68 26.86 49.16
N ASN A 123 11.22 26.82 47.94
CA ASN A 123 12.60 27.22 47.70
C ASN A 123 12.85 28.70 48.02
N LYS A 124 11.88 29.59 47.73
CA LYS A 124 11.95 31.00 48.12
C LYS A 124 11.96 31.17 49.65
N GLU A 125 11.08 30.48 50.36
CA GLU A 125 11.03 30.51 51.83
C GLU A 125 12.34 30.01 52.45
N MET A 126 12.90 28.91 51.94
CA MET A 126 14.19 28.39 52.37
C MET A 126 15.33 29.39 52.17
N GLN A 127 15.34 30.13 51.07
CA GLN A 127 16.33 31.18 50.83
C GLN A 127 16.15 32.37 51.77
N ALA A 128 14.91 32.76 52.06
CA ALA A 128 14.62 33.84 53.01
C ALA A 128 15.09 33.48 54.43
N LEU A 129 14.76 32.27 54.89
CA LEU A 129 15.19 31.76 56.20
C LEU A 129 16.72 31.70 56.33
N ARG A 130 17.43 31.25 55.28
CA ARG A 130 18.90 31.27 55.27
C ARG A 130 19.47 32.67 55.48
N LYS A 131 18.95 33.67 54.78
CA LYS A 131 19.40 35.07 54.94
C LYS A 131 19.11 35.60 56.34
N GLN A 132 17.97 35.27 56.91
CA GLN A 132 17.60 35.66 58.27
C GLN A 132 18.56 35.06 59.31
N ILE A 133 18.86 33.76 59.20
CA ILE A 133 19.84 33.09 60.07
C ILE A 133 21.22 33.73 59.95
N GLU A 134 21.68 34.04 58.74
CA GLU A 134 22.96 34.71 58.51
C GLU A 134 22.99 36.09 59.20
N SER A 135 21.92 36.89 59.03
CA SER A 135 21.83 38.22 59.64
C SER A 135 21.83 38.17 61.17
N GLN A 136 21.17 37.17 61.77
CA GLN A 136 21.16 36.96 63.22
C GLN A 136 22.53 36.54 63.75
N ARG A 137 23.29 35.75 62.98
CA ARG A 137 24.66 35.37 63.33
C ARG A 137 25.63 36.54 63.29
N THR A 138 25.45 37.48 62.36
CA THR A 138 26.32 38.66 62.25
C THR A 138 25.94 39.80 63.20
N ALA A 139 24.75 39.76 63.79
CA ALA A 139 24.24 40.78 64.71
C ALA A 139 24.48 40.46 66.20
N ASN A 140 24.84 39.22 66.51
CA ASN A 140 25.31 38.77 67.84
C ASN A 140 26.84 38.75 67.89
#